data_AF-A0A1D1YQJ8-F1
#
_entry.id   AF-A0A1D1YQJ8-F1
#
_cell.length_a   1.000
_cell.length_b   1.000
_cell.length_c   1.000
_cell.angle_alpha   90.00
_cell.angle_beta   90.00
_cell.angle_gamma   90.00
#
_symmetry.space_group_name_H-M   'P 1'
#
loop_
_entity.id
_entity.type
_entity.pdbx_description
1 polymer ?
#
loop_
_entity_poly.entity_id
_entity_poly.type
_entity_poly.pdbx_seq_one_letter_code
_entity_poly.pdbx_strand_id
1 'polypeptide(L)'
;MAVSTDFGFCSREAIAPFSSLRPLRPAAGTHTSTGRWRSSKAAVFANYHLPMDSLEVKNRTSTEDIKKFRLITAIKTPYLPDGRFDLEAYDSLMNIQIINGAEGVIVGGTTGEGHLMSWDEHIMLIGHTVNCFGTSVKVIGYTGSNSTREAIHATEQGFAVGMHAALHINPYYGKTSLRGLVSHFETVLAMGPTIIYNVPSRT
;
A
#
# COMPACT_ATOMS: atom_id res chain seq x y z
N MET A 1 6.62 25.04 51.83
CA MET A 1 6.52 24.17 53.02
C MET A 1 6.19 22.77 52.51
N ALA A 2 7.11 21.85 52.74
CA ALA A 2 7.07 20.39 52.57
C ALA A 2 6.56 19.78 51.24
N VAL A 3 7.54 19.35 50.44
CA VAL A 3 7.45 18.28 49.44
C VAL A 3 7.46 16.94 50.21
N SER A 4 6.54 16.02 49.95
CA SER A 4 6.60 14.65 50.47
C SER A 4 6.76 13.65 49.33
N THR A 5 7.98 13.13 49.23
CA THR A 5 8.37 11.95 48.46
C THR A 5 8.01 10.69 49.24
N ASP A 6 7.16 9.84 48.68
CA ASP A 6 7.00 8.46 49.16
C ASP A 6 7.42 7.47 48.06
N PHE A 7 8.57 6.85 48.29
CA PHE A 7 9.09 5.71 47.54
C PHE A 7 8.43 4.43 48.11
N GLY A 8 7.51 3.85 47.35
CA GLY A 8 6.91 2.55 47.63
C GLY A 8 7.60 1.42 46.85
N PHE A 9 8.44 0.66 47.54
CA PHE A 9 9.08 -0.57 47.10
C PHE A 9 8.02 -1.69 46.97
N CYS A 10 7.88 -2.33 45.81
CA CYS A 10 7.10 -3.57 45.70
C CYS A 10 7.92 -4.70 45.07
N SER A 11 8.24 -5.62 45.96
CA SER A 11 8.82 -6.96 45.93
C SER A 11 8.82 -7.77 44.63
N ARG A 12 9.96 -8.45 44.45
CA ARG A 12 10.26 -9.50 43.49
C ARG A 12 9.32 -10.70 43.67
N GLU A 13 8.68 -11.16 42.60
CA GLU A 13 8.15 -12.52 42.50
C GLU A 13 9.06 -13.40 41.64
N ALA A 14 9.11 -14.66 42.07
CA ALA A 14 10.20 -15.59 41.84
C ALA A 14 10.16 -16.27 40.46
N ILE A 15 11.34 -16.34 39.85
CA ILE A 15 11.63 -17.15 38.67
C ILE A 15 11.71 -18.62 39.11
N ALA A 16 10.87 -19.48 38.53
CA ALA A 16 10.90 -20.93 38.76
C ALA A 16 12.22 -21.56 38.21
N PRO A 17 12.76 -22.60 38.85
CA PRO A 17 14.10 -23.10 38.54
C PRO A 17 14.13 -23.87 37.21
N PHE A 18 15.11 -23.51 36.38
CA PHE A 18 15.49 -24.22 35.17
C PHE A 18 15.93 -25.66 35.53
N SER A 19 15.06 -26.64 35.33
CA SER A 19 15.43 -28.05 35.45
C SER A 19 16.39 -28.43 34.32
N SER A 20 17.54 -28.96 34.71
CA SER A 20 18.69 -29.33 33.91
C SER A 20 18.37 -30.27 32.73
N LEU A 21 18.43 -29.75 31.50
CA LEU A 21 18.73 -30.56 30.32
C LEU A 21 20.25 -30.61 30.15
N ARG A 22 20.85 -31.78 30.42
CA ARG A 22 22.28 -32.00 30.17
C ARG A 22 22.55 -31.87 28.67
N PRO A 23 23.57 -31.10 28.24
CA PRO A 23 24.07 -31.22 26.87
C PRO A 23 24.78 -32.57 26.74
N LEU A 24 24.35 -33.39 25.78
CA LEU A 24 25.12 -34.55 25.34
C LEU A 24 26.44 -34.04 24.75
N ARG A 25 27.57 -34.40 25.37
CA ARG A 25 28.90 -34.16 24.79
C ARG A 25 29.02 -34.93 23.47
N PRO A 26 29.44 -34.29 22.36
CA PRO A 26 29.86 -35.06 21.20
C PRO A 26 31.20 -35.74 21.51
N ALA A 27 31.29 -37.03 21.19
CA ALA A 27 32.51 -37.81 21.31
C ALA A 27 33.61 -37.23 20.42
N ALA A 28 34.84 -37.20 20.95
CA ALA A 28 36.02 -36.75 20.22
C ALA A 28 36.28 -37.66 19.02
N GLY A 29 36.03 -37.14 17.81
CA GLY A 29 36.37 -37.76 16.54
C GLY A 29 37.40 -36.89 15.81
N THR A 30 38.46 -37.52 15.34
CA THR A 30 39.64 -36.94 14.68
C THR A 30 39.29 -36.10 13.45
N HIS A 31 39.83 -34.88 13.40
CA HIS A 31 39.71 -33.97 12.25
C HIS A 31 40.45 -34.48 11.02
N THR A 32 39.73 -34.69 9.92
CA THR A 32 40.26 -34.57 8.56
C THR A 32 39.30 -33.69 7.76
N SER A 33 39.61 -32.39 7.65
CA SER A 33 38.77 -31.43 6.93
C SER A 33 39.12 -31.40 5.43
N THR A 34 38.29 -32.05 4.62
CA THR A 34 38.15 -31.72 3.19
C THR A 34 36.67 -31.51 2.85
N GLY A 35 35.99 -30.68 3.65
CA GLY A 35 34.61 -30.29 3.41
C GLY A 35 34.54 -28.92 2.72
N ARG A 36 34.25 -28.91 1.42
CA ARG A 36 33.96 -27.69 0.65
C ARG A 36 32.78 -26.95 1.31
N TRP A 37 33.00 -25.72 1.77
CA TRP A 37 31.94 -24.88 2.35
C TRP A 37 30.78 -24.74 1.37
N ARG A 38 29.57 -25.15 1.80
CA ARG A 38 28.32 -24.86 1.10
C ARG A 38 27.60 -23.81 1.93
N SER A 39 27.24 -22.69 1.30
CA SER A 39 26.41 -21.68 1.96
C SER A 39 25.13 -22.36 2.47
N SER A 40 24.68 -21.96 3.66
CA SER A 40 23.33 -22.28 4.08
C SER A 40 22.41 -21.76 2.98
N LYS A 41 21.68 -22.66 2.29
CA LYS A 41 20.53 -22.23 1.51
C LYS A 41 19.62 -21.53 2.52
N ALA A 42 19.58 -20.20 2.48
CA ALA A 42 18.48 -19.48 3.09
C ALA A 42 17.23 -20.18 2.58
N ALA A 43 16.40 -20.68 3.50
CA ALA A 43 15.11 -21.22 3.12
C ALA A 43 14.33 -20.05 2.53
N VAL A 44 14.42 -19.88 1.21
CA VAL A 44 13.52 -19.04 0.45
C VAL A 44 12.22 -19.83 0.46
N PHE A 45 11.47 -19.68 1.55
CA PHE A 45 10.07 -20.09 1.55
C PHE A 45 9.42 -19.29 0.43
N ALA A 46 8.71 -19.99 -0.47
CA ALA A 46 7.85 -19.32 -1.43
C ALA A 46 6.93 -18.41 -0.61
N ASN A 47 7.07 -17.09 -0.79
CA ASN A 47 6.29 -16.12 -0.06
C ASN A 47 4.82 -16.43 -0.31
N TYR A 48 4.14 -17.03 0.67
CA TYR A 48 2.70 -16.90 0.77
C TYR A 48 2.46 -15.43 1.13
N HIS A 49 2.37 -14.56 0.12
CA HIS A 49 1.80 -13.24 0.30
C HIS A 49 0.32 -13.44 0.59
N LEU A 50 0.00 -13.49 1.87
CA LEU A 50 -1.38 -13.36 2.31
C LEU A 50 -1.84 -11.95 1.90
N PRO A 51 -2.99 -11.81 1.23
CA PRO A 51 -3.49 -10.50 0.86
C PRO A 51 -3.70 -9.68 2.13
N MET A 52 -3.22 -8.44 2.12
CA MET A 52 -3.47 -7.49 3.19
C MET A 52 -4.87 -6.88 2.99
N ASP A 53 -5.91 -7.70 3.20
CA ASP A 53 -7.31 -7.34 2.99
C ASP A 53 -8.03 -7.15 4.33
N SER A 54 -8.78 -6.05 4.48
CA SER A 54 -9.62 -5.79 5.64
C SER A 54 -11.03 -6.29 5.37
N LEU A 55 -11.53 -7.22 6.19
CA LEU A 55 -12.91 -7.74 6.09
C LEU A 55 -13.98 -6.75 6.61
N GLU A 56 -13.61 -5.52 6.99
CA GLU A 56 -14.56 -4.52 7.45
C GLU A 56 -15.50 -4.05 6.33
N VAL A 57 -16.82 -4.09 6.61
CA VAL A 57 -17.91 -3.80 5.65
C VAL A 57 -17.84 -2.39 5.07
N LYS A 58 -17.17 -1.44 5.72
CA LYS A 58 -17.04 -0.04 5.26
C LYS A 58 -16.29 0.10 3.93
N ASN A 59 -15.50 -0.88 3.50
CA ASN A 59 -14.61 -0.77 2.34
C ASN A 59 -15.08 -1.47 1.05
N ARG A 60 -16.20 -2.20 1.06
CA ARG A 60 -16.63 -2.91 -0.16
C ARG A 60 -17.41 -2.01 -1.11
N THR A 61 -16.68 -1.41 -2.04
CA THR A 61 -17.30 -0.87 -3.27
C THR A 61 -17.51 -2.01 -4.26
N SER A 62 -18.73 -2.18 -4.74
CA SER A 62 -18.99 -3.15 -5.79
C SER A 62 -18.48 -2.63 -7.13
N THR A 63 -17.91 -3.51 -7.95
CA THR A 63 -17.56 -3.19 -9.35
C THR A 63 -18.77 -2.66 -10.13
N GLU A 64 -19.98 -3.11 -9.79
CA GLU A 64 -21.22 -2.65 -10.44
C GLU A 64 -21.56 -1.19 -10.11
N ASP A 65 -21.09 -0.65 -8.99
CA ASP A 65 -21.29 0.76 -8.66
C ASP A 65 -20.35 1.65 -9.46
N ILE A 66 -19.07 1.25 -9.57
CA ILE A 66 -18.06 1.96 -10.36
C ILE A 66 -18.47 2.03 -11.85
N LYS A 67 -19.03 0.94 -12.39
CA LYS A 67 -19.47 0.87 -13.79
C LYS A 67 -20.58 1.85 -14.16
N LYS A 68 -21.34 2.35 -13.19
CA LYS A 68 -22.47 3.27 -13.43
C LYS A 68 -22.03 4.72 -13.59
N PHE A 69 -20.81 5.08 -13.18
CA PHE A 69 -20.33 6.46 -13.25
C PHE A 69 -20.20 6.94 -14.68
N ARG A 70 -20.58 8.19 -14.88
CA ARG A 70 -20.56 8.94 -16.12
C ARG A 70 -19.57 10.09 -16.06
N LEU A 71 -19.36 10.69 -14.88
CA LEU A 71 -18.42 11.78 -14.68
C LEU A 71 -17.40 11.45 -13.59
N ILE A 72 -16.16 11.19 -14.03
CA ILE A 72 -15.00 10.97 -13.16
C ILE A 72 -13.96 12.04 -13.48
N THR A 73 -13.61 12.85 -12.49
CA THR A 73 -12.59 13.90 -12.65
C THR A 73 -11.21 13.37 -12.27
N ALA A 74 -10.24 13.45 -13.18
CA ALA A 74 -8.83 13.33 -12.81
C ALA A 74 -8.40 14.65 -12.14
N ILE A 75 -8.39 14.65 -10.80
CA ILE A 75 -8.22 15.89 -10.03
C ILE A 75 -6.76 16.34 -10.08
N LYS A 76 -6.56 17.65 -10.19
CA LYS A 76 -5.23 18.28 -10.10
C LYS A 76 -4.77 18.29 -8.64
N THR A 77 -3.48 18.04 -8.41
CA THR A 77 -2.86 18.18 -7.08
C THR A 77 -2.21 19.55 -6.96
N PRO A 78 -2.72 20.47 -6.12
CA PRO A 78 -2.10 21.77 -5.90
C PRO A 78 -0.90 21.70 -4.96
N TYR A 79 0.00 22.67 -5.14
CA TYR A 79 1.27 22.73 -4.44
C TYR A 79 1.46 24.10 -3.80
N LEU A 80 2.08 24.09 -2.62
CA LEU A 80 2.61 25.26 -1.94
C LEU A 80 3.87 25.78 -2.69
N PRO A 81 4.31 27.01 -2.42
CA PRO A 81 5.50 27.58 -3.07
C PRO A 81 6.80 26.78 -2.85
N ASP A 82 6.85 25.92 -1.83
CA ASP A 82 7.99 25.06 -1.52
C ASP A 82 7.90 23.66 -2.16
N GLY A 83 6.85 23.38 -2.92
CA GLY A 83 6.64 22.12 -3.65
C GLY A 83 5.84 21.05 -2.90
N ARG A 84 5.50 21.25 -1.62
CA ARG A 84 4.63 20.32 -0.88
C ARG A 84 3.18 20.46 -1.32
N PHE A 85 2.33 19.46 -1.05
CA PHE A 85 0.91 19.56 -1.36
C PHE A 85 0.22 20.69 -0.57
N ASP A 86 -0.62 21.44 -1.27
CA ASP A 86 -1.53 22.41 -0.68
C ASP A 86 -2.89 21.73 -0.42
N LEU A 87 -3.04 21.14 0.77
CA LEU A 87 -4.26 20.38 1.09
C LEU A 87 -5.51 21.27 1.22
N GLU A 88 -5.36 22.55 1.59
CA GLU A 88 -6.49 23.49 1.67
C GLU A 88 -7.05 23.81 0.28
N ALA A 89 -6.15 24.08 -0.68
CA ALA A 89 -6.55 24.26 -2.07
C ALA A 89 -7.10 22.97 -2.67
N TYR A 90 -6.53 21.81 -2.33
CA TYR A 90 -7.03 20.50 -2.79
C TYR A 90 -8.46 20.24 -2.30
N ASP A 91 -8.73 20.48 -1.01
CA ASP A 91 -10.06 20.30 -0.41
C ASP A 91 -11.08 21.25 -1.03
N SER A 92 -10.66 22.49 -1.34
CA SER A 92 -11.48 23.45 -2.07
C SER A 92 -11.86 22.95 -3.47
N LEU A 93 -10.87 22.42 -4.22
CA LEU A 93 -11.12 21.81 -5.54
C LEU A 93 -12.06 20.61 -5.46
N MET A 94 -11.86 19.73 -4.47
CA MET A 94 -12.72 18.57 -4.22
C MET A 94 -14.17 18.98 -3.97
N ASN A 95 -14.40 19.97 -3.10
CA ASN A 95 -15.74 20.47 -2.83
C ASN A 95 -16.41 21.04 -4.09
N ILE A 96 -15.66 21.78 -4.93
CA ILE A 96 -16.17 22.27 -6.22
C ILE A 96 -16.59 21.11 -7.12
N GLN A 97 -15.80 20.03 -7.21
CA GLN A 97 -16.18 18.86 -8.02
C GLN A 97 -17.47 18.20 -7.50
N ILE A 98 -17.58 18.00 -6.19
CA ILE A 98 -18.73 17.35 -5.55
C ILE A 98 -20.00 18.19 -5.76
N ILE A 99 -19.93 19.51 -5.54
CA ILE A 99 -21.07 20.43 -5.73
C ILE A 99 -21.56 20.41 -7.19
N ASN A 100 -20.65 20.26 -8.15
CA ASN A 100 -20.99 20.20 -9.57
C ASN A 100 -21.35 18.78 -10.07
N GLY A 101 -21.49 17.81 -9.17
CA GLY A 101 -22.01 16.47 -9.50
C GLY A 101 -20.97 15.49 -10.05
N ALA A 102 -19.68 15.67 -9.75
CA ALA A 102 -18.70 14.62 -10.02
C ALA A 102 -19.02 13.36 -9.19
N GLU A 103 -19.09 12.21 -9.85
CA GLU A 103 -19.44 10.92 -9.21
C GLU A 103 -18.21 10.19 -8.68
N GLY A 104 -17.06 10.44 -9.31
CA GLY A 104 -15.77 9.90 -8.90
C GLY A 104 -14.61 10.87 -9.13
N VAL A 105 -13.52 10.64 -8.42
CA VAL A 105 -12.25 11.35 -8.60
C VAL A 105 -11.10 10.36 -8.73
N ILE A 106 -10.16 10.65 -9.64
CA ILE A 106 -8.90 9.94 -9.73
C ILE A 106 -7.83 10.75 -8.99
N VAL A 107 -7.27 10.18 -7.93
CA VAL A 107 -6.25 10.80 -7.08
C VAL A 107 -4.86 10.43 -7.59
N GLY A 108 -4.04 11.46 -7.87
CA GLY A 108 -2.68 11.30 -8.39
C GLY A 108 -2.62 10.63 -9.78
N GLY A 109 -3.66 10.77 -10.61
CA GLY A 109 -3.57 10.36 -12.03
C GLY A 109 -2.53 11.19 -12.80
N THR A 110 -2.43 11.02 -14.12
CA THR A 110 -1.51 11.84 -14.95
C THR A 110 -1.76 13.34 -14.76
N THR A 111 -3.02 13.77 -14.74
CA THR A 111 -3.45 15.16 -14.48
C THR A 111 -3.15 15.61 -13.04
N GLY A 112 -3.23 14.69 -12.09
CA GLY A 112 -2.88 14.92 -10.69
C GLY A 112 -1.39 14.77 -10.41
N GLU A 113 -0.57 14.56 -11.44
CA GLU A 113 0.90 14.50 -11.37
C GLU A 113 1.44 13.39 -10.45
N GLY A 114 0.74 12.25 -10.29
CA GLY A 114 1.20 11.17 -9.39
C GLY A 114 2.57 10.58 -9.73
N HIS A 115 3.03 10.72 -10.98
CA HIS A 115 4.38 10.31 -11.40
C HIS A 115 5.50 11.20 -10.85
N LEU A 116 5.18 12.35 -10.24
CA LEU A 116 6.11 13.23 -9.53
C LEU A 116 6.06 13.06 -8.01
N MET A 117 5.13 12.25 -7.51
CA MET A 117 4.94 12.02 -6.08
C MET A 117 5.85 10.91 -5.57
N SER A 118 6.24 11.03 -4.31
CA SER A 118 6.68 9.87 -3.54
C SER A 118 5.47 8.98 -3.20
N TRP A 119 5.68 7.68 -2.97
CA TRP A 119 4.58 6.76 -2.66
C TRP A 119 3.90 7.09 -1.33
N ASP A 120 4.65 7.57 -0.34
CA ASP A 120 4.10 8.00 0.95
C ASP A 120 3.18 9.21 0.80
N GLU A 121 3.56 10.23 0.02
CA GLU A 121 2.69 11.36 -0.28
C GLU A 121 1.44 10.94 -1.07
N HIS A 122 1.60 10.04 -2.05
CA HIS A 122 0.48 9.57 -2.87
C HIS A 122 -0.54 8.79 -2.04
N ILE A 123 -0.09 7.84 -1.22
CA ILE A 123 -0.97 7.06 -0.32
C ILE A 123 -1.60 7.97 0.73
N MET A 124 -0.85 8.94 1.27
CA MET A 124 -1.40 9.96 2.17
C MET A 124 -2.54 10.73 1.50
N LEU A 125 -2.37 11.20 0.26
CA LEU A 125 -3.41 11.95 -0.45
C LEU A 125 -4.65 11.09 -0.76
N ILE A 126 -4.46 9.82 -1.11
CA ILE A 126 -5.57 8.86 -1.28
C ILE A 126 -6.34 8.72 0.05
N GLY A 127 -5.64 8.43 1.14
CA GLY A 127 -6.25 8.26 2.46
C GLY A 127 -6.95 9.53 2.96
N HIS A 128 -6.33 10.70 2.78
CA HIS A 128 -6.93 12.01 3.05
C HIS A 128 -8.24 12.18 2.27
N THR A 129 -8.23 11.89 0.98
CA THR A 129 -9.41 12.05 0.11
C THR A 129 -10.54 11.10 0.54
N VAL A 130 -10.22 9.84 0.88
CA VAL A 130 -11.19 8.88 1.39
C VAL A 130 -11.80 9.37 2.70
N ASN A 131 -10.97 9.79 3.65
CA ASN A 131 -11.41 10.22 4.96
C ASN A 131 -12.31 11.46 4.91
N CYS A 132 -11.96 12.46 4.10
CA CYS A 132 -12.68 13.71 4.02
C CYS A 132 -13.92 13.64 3.11
N PHE A 133 -13.86 12.87 2.01
CA PHE A 133 -14.85 12.95 0.93
C PHE A 133 -15.45 11.61 0.49
N GLY A 134 -14.96 10.48 1.00
CA GLY A 134 -15.34 9.14 0.51
C GLY A 134 -16.82 8.80 0.67
N THR A 135 -17.55 9.49 1.56
CA THR A 135 -19.00 9.36 1.69
C THR A 135 -19.78 10.08 0.59
N SER A 136 -19.19 11.11 -0.03
CA SER A 136 -19.85 12.00 -0.98
C SER A 136 -19.45 11.72 -2.44
N VAL A 137 -18.23 11.22 -2.67
CA VAL A 137 -17.71 10.92 -4.01
C VAL A 137 -16.84 9.67 -3.98
N LYS A 138 -16.80 8.90 -5.06
CA LYS A 138 -15.93 7.72 -5.11
C LYS A 138 -14.49 8.09 -5.41
N VAL A 139 -13.60 7.59 -4.57
CA VAL A 139 -12.16 7.83 -4.64
C VAL A 139 -11.49 6.68 -5.39
N ILE A 140 -10.87 6.98 -6.52
CA ILE A 140 -10.13 6.05 -7.36
C ILE A 140 -8.64 6.39 -7.24
N GLY A 141 -7.84 5.52 -6.64
CA GLY A 141 -6.40 5.75 -6.52
C GLY A 141 -5.66 5.38 -7.80
N TYR A 142 -4.79 6.25 -8.30
CA TYR A 142 -3.86 5.88 -9.37
C TYR A 142 -2.66 5.11 -8.80
N THR A 143 -2.84 3.82 -8.58
CA THR A 143 -1.82 2.93 -7.99
C THR A 143 -1.14 2.04 -9.04
N GLY A 144 -1.32 2.36 -10.33
CA GLY A 144 -0.61 1.72 -11.44
C GLY A 144 0.86 2.14 -11.53
N SER A 145 1.73 1.21 -11.89
CA SER A 145 3.16 1.45 -12.14
C SER A 145 3.66 0.54 -13.27
N ASN A 146 4.76 0.92 -13.92
CA ASN A 146 5.46 0.01 -14.82
C ASN A 146 6.23 -1.11 -14.09
N SER A 147 6.44 -0.94 -12.79
CA SER A 147 7.02 -1.93 -11.88
C SER A 147 5.88 -2.68 -11.20
N THR A 148 5.72 -3.98 -11.52
CA THR A 148 4.65 -4.81 -10.92
C THR A 148 4.73 -4.84 -9.39
N ARG A 149 5.95 -4.82 -8.83
CA ARG A 149 6.15 -4.78 -7.37
C ARG A 149 5.59 -3.49 -6.74
N GLU A 150 5.83 -2.35 -7.39
CA GLU A 150 5.28 -1.07 -6.90
C GLU A 150 3.77 -1.03 -7.05
N ALA A 151 3.24 -1.49 -8.18
CA ALA A 151 1.81 -1.59 -8.41
C ALA A 151 1.11 -2.46 -7.34
N ILE A 152 1.71 -3.59 -6.94
CA ILE A 152 1.21 -4.43 -5.85
C ILE A 152 1.14 -3.64 -4.55
N HIS A 153 2.28 -3.10 -4.09
CA HIS A 153 2.34 -2.43 -2.79
C HIS A 153 1.44 -1.19 -2.73
N ALA A 154 1.42 -0.38 -3.77
CA ALA A 154 0.60 0.82 -3.84
C ALA A 154 -0.89 0.48 -3.85
N THR A 155 -1.30 -0.55 -4.59
CA THR A 155 -2.71 -0.95 -4.64
C THR A 155 -3.18 -1.58 -3.33
N GLU A 156 -2.36 -2.43 -2.70
CA GLU A 156 -2.65 -2.97 -1.36
C GLU A 156 -2.81 -1.84 -0.33
N GLN A 157 -1.88 -0.89 -0.30
CA GLN A 157 -1.97 0.25 0.62
C GLN A 157 -3.14 1.17 0.31
N GLY A 158 -3.43 1.43 -0.97
CA GLY A 158 -4.55 2.25 -1.41
C GLY A 158 -5.89 1.69 -0.96
N PHE A 159 -6.10 0.37 -1.10
CA PHE A 159 -7.30 -0.29 -0.59
C PHE A 159 -7.32 -0.36 0.93
N ALA A 160 -6.16 -0.54 1.58
CA ALA A 160 -6.06 -0.54 3.05
C ALA A 160 -6.45 0.82 3.66
N VAL A 161 -6.18 1.94 2.97
CA VAL A 161 -6.65 3.28 3.39
C VAL A 161 -8.08 3.61 2.91
N GLY A 162 -8.77 2.65 2.27
CA GLY A 162 -10.19 2.72 1.95
C GLY A 162 -10.54 3.30 0.58
N MET A 163 -9.62 3.32 -0.40
CA MET A 163 -9.98 3.72 -1.77
C MET A 163 -11.03 2.77 -2.36
N HIS A 164 -11.88 3.29 -3.25
CA HIS A 164 -13.03 2.54 -3.78
C HIS A 164 -12.68 1.71 -5.02
N ALA A 165 -11.67 2.14 -5.78
CA ALA A 165 -11.14 1.44 -6.94
C ALA A 165 -9.70 1.85 -7.23
N ALA A 166 -8.99 1.03 -7.99
CA ALA A 166 -7.67 1.33 -8.52
C ALA A 166 -7.73 1.72 -10.01
N LEU A 167 -6.89 2.65 -10.44
CA LEU A 167 -6.61 2.94 -11.85
C LEU A 167 -5.23 2.38 -12.21
N HIS A 168 -5.18 1.41 -13.12
CA HIS A 168 -3.96 0.70 -13.51
C HIS A 168 -3.61 0.93 -14.98
N ILE A 169 -2.50 1.62 -15.23
CA ILE A 169 -1.90 1.74 -16.55
C ILE A 169 -1.10 0.48 -16.92
N ASN A 170 -0.93 0.18 -18.21
CA ASN A 170 0.03 -0.84 -18.64
C ASN A 170 1.49 -0.37 -18.40
N PRO A 171 2.47 -1.30 -18.27
CA PRO A 171 3.86 -0.93 -18.07
C PRO A 171 4.41 -0.01 -19.17
N TYR A 172 4.62 1.25 -18.81
CA TYR A 172 5.14 2.32 -19.65
C TYR A 172 6.66 2.39 -19.61
N TYR A 173 7.28 2.88 -20.69
CA TYR A 173 8.73 2.89 -20.92
C TYR A 173 9.34 1.48 -21.00
N GLY A 174 9.34 0.73 -19.88
CA GLY A 174 9.72 -0.68 -19.81
C GLY A 174 8.63 -1.61 -20.33
N LYS A 175 8.38 -1.56 -21.65
CA LYS A 175 7.34 -2.37 -22.31
C LYS A 175 7.57 -3.87 -22.11
N THR A 176 6.48 -4.61 -22.00
CA THR A 176 6.49 -6.07 -21.86
C THR A 176 5.70 -6.75 -22.98
N SER A 177 5.83 -8.08 -23.08
CA SER A 177 5.02 -8.89 -24.00
C SER A 177 3.56 -8.93 -23.57
N LEU A 178 2.64 -9.36 -24.44
CA LEU A 178 1.24 -9.56 -24.07
C LEU A 178 1.07 -10.50 -22.87
N ARG A 179 1.87 -11.57 -22.80
CA ARG A 179 1.90 -12.48 -21.65
C ARG A 179 2.32 -11.75 -20.37
N GLY A 180 3.33 -10.89 -20.46
CA GLY A 180 3.77 -10.08 -19.32
C GLY A 180 2.73 -9.06 -18.88
N LEU A 181 1.98 -8.47 -19.82
CA LEU A 181 0.89 -7.54 -19.55
C LEU A 181 -0.26 -8.24 -18.82
N VAL A 182 -0.65 -9.43 -19.27
CA VAL A 182 -1.67 -10.26 -18.59
C VAL A 182 -1.20 -10.57 -17.16
N SER A 183 0.01 -11.09 -16.98
CA SER A 183 0.54 -11.39 -15.64
C SER A 183 0.64 -10.17 -14.73
N HIS A 184 0.99 -9.00 -15.27
CA HIS A 184 1.02 -7.74 -14.51
C HIS A 184 -0.37 -7.38 -13.96
N PHE A 185 -1.41 -7.38 -14.82
CA PHE A 185 -2.76 -7.04 -14.38
C PHE A 185 -3.37 -8.10 -13.48
N GLU A 186 -3.21 -9.39 -13.77
CA GLU A 186 -3.73 -10.49 -12.92
C GLU A 186 -3.25 -10.37 -11.47
N THR A 187 -2.04 -9.86 -11.25
CA THR A 187 -1.48 -9.73 -9.90
C THR A 187 -2.19 -8.68 -9.06
N VAL A 188 -2.77 -7.63 -9.68
CA VAL A 188 -3.42 -6.52 -8.97
C VAL A 188 -4.95 -6.56 -9.03
N LEU A 189 -5.52 -7.21 -10.06
CA LEU A 189 -6.98 -7.30 -10.25
C LEU A 189 -7.70 -8.02 -9.11
N ALA A 190 -7.03 -8.92 -8.40
CA ALA A 190 -7.61 -9.65 -7.27
C ALA A 190 -7.81 -8.77 -6.01
N MET A 191 -7.16 -7.60 -5.95
CA MET A 191 -7.18 -6.74 -4.76
C MET A 191 -8.47 -5.91 -4.64
N GLY A 192 -9.15 -5.62 -5.77
CA GLY A 192 -10.41 -4.87 -5.74
C GLY A 192 -10.83 -4.32 -7.11
N PRO A 193 -11.92 -3.51 -7.15
CA PRO A 193 -12.40 -2.91 -8.38
C PRO A 193 -11.30 -2.13 -9.10
N THR A 194 -11.08 -2.42 -10.37
CA THR A 194 -9.96 -1.87 -11.14
C THR A 194 -10.42 -1.36 -12.48
N ILE A 195 -9.92 -0.18 -12.86
CA ILE A 195 -10.05 0.41 -14.18
C ILE A 195 -8.70 0.29 -14.88
N ILE A 196 -8.67 -0.38 -16.03
CA ILE A 196 -7.46 -0.46 -16.86
C ILE A 196 -7.37 0.79 -17.72
N TYR A 197 -6.22 1.47 -17.66
CA TYR A 197 -5.93 2.69 -18.40
C TYR A 197 -5.03 2.41 -19.59
N ASN A 198 -5.53 2.67 -20.80
CA ASN A 198 -4.77 2.53 -22.04
C ASN A 198 -4.60 3.90 -22.71
N VAL A 199 -3.35 4.36 -22.86
CA VAL A 199 -3.00 5.62 -23.50
C VAL A 199 -1.68 5.49 -24.30
N PRO A 200 -1.71 4.87 -25.49
CA PRO A 200 -0.50 4.45 -26.22
C PRO A 200 0.48 5.57 -26.55
N SER A 201 0.02 6.82 -26.68
CA SER A 201 0.90 7.97 -26.93
C SER A 201 1.84 8.29 -25.76
N ARG A 202 1.55 7.76 -24.56
CA ARG A 202 2.37 7.92 -23.34
C ARG A 202 3.00 6.61 -22.86
N THR A 203 2.68 5.46 -23.49
CA THR A 203 3.11 4.14 -22.99
C THR A 203 3.85 3.30 -24.00
#